data_AF-A0A4Q9FJR2-F1
#
_entry.id   AF-A0A4Q9FJR2-F1
#
_cell.length_a   1.000
_cell.length_b   1.000
_cell.length_c   1.000
_cell.angle_alpha   90.00
_cell.angle_beta   90.00
_cell.angle_gamma   90.00
#
_symmetry.space_group_name_H-M   'P 1'
#
loop_
_entity.id
_entity.type
_entity.pdbx_description
1 polymer ?
#
loop_
_entity_poly.entity_id
_entity_poly.type
_entity_poly.pdbx_seq_one_letter_code
_entity_poly.pdbx_strand_id
1 'polypeptide(L)'
;MKKFQLLLVIIIFSSCALKPISSEYDFVPTNIDEINLSSLGNGKVLIYNGADILHKVDNTARLNVLINNKALGQVRPREYVVLNFKPGSYSFKLQHIDLVNMRSEHTVQVDGSTKVIRIEPTITSNKLTITNELPKKFEKFTYMLKR
;
A
#
# COMPACT_ATOMS: atom_id res chain seq x y z
N MET A 1 16.01 11.20 -48.79
CA MET A 1 15.90 10.41 -47.54
C MET A 1 16.71 11.10 -46.46
N LYS A 2 16.12 11.81 -45.48
CA LYS A 2 16.81 12.32 -44.25
C LYS A 2 15.94 13.19 -43.32
N LYS A 3 14.60 13.16 -43.42
CA LYS A 3 13.71 13.91 -42.51
C LYS A 3 12.76 13.04 -41.68
N PHE A 4 12.98 11.73 -41.66
CA PHE A 4 12.14 10.79 -40.91
C PHE A 4 12.82 10.21 -39.64
N GLN A 5 14.07 10.61 -39.36
CA GLN A 5 14.85 10.04 -38.25
C GLN A 5 14.74 10.82 -36.92
N LEU A 6 14.07 11.98 -36.88
CA LEU A 6 13.96 12.79 -35.66
C LEU A 6 12.69 12.52 -34.83
N LEU A 7 11.79 11.63 -35.29
CA LEU A 7 10.54 11.33 -34.57
C LEU A 7 10.62 10.08 -33.66
N LEU A 8 11.74 9.34 -33.68
CA LEU A 8 11.84 8.06 -32.95
C LEU A 8 12.41 8.19 -31.52
N VAL A 9 13.04 9.32 -31.17
CA VAL A 9 13.71 9.49 -29.86
C VAL A 9 12.76 9.95 -28.75
N ILE A 10 11.56 10.44 -29.08
CA ILE A 10 10.62 10.99 -28.09
C ILE A 10 9.71 9.91 -27.47
N ILE A 11 9.60 8.72 -28.07
CA ILE A 11 8.64 7.68 -27.64
C ILE A 11 9.16 6.84 -26.45
N ILE A 12 10.47 6.84 -26.18
CA ILE A 12 11.08 5.93 -25.19
C ILE A 12 10.93 6.44 -23.73
N PHE A 13 10.47 7.68 -23.52
CA PHE A 13 10.24 8.24 -22.17
C PHE A 13 8.79 8.16 -21.70
N SER A 14 7.97 7.30 -22.30
CA SER A 14 6.58 7.09 -21.87
C SER A 14 6.53 6.31 -20.55
N SER A 15 6.84 7.02 -19.46
CA SER A 15 6.29 6.84 -18.11
C SER A 15 6.53 5.47 -17.45
N CYS A 16 7.67 5.31 -16.79
CA CYS A 16 7.86 4.33 -15.70
C CYS A 16 7.12 4.75 -14.42
N ALA A 17 5.81 5.00 -14.50
CA ALA A 17 4.98 5.28 -13.34
C ALA A 17 4.23 4.01 -12.90
N LEU A 18 4.15 3.75 -11.59
CA LEU A 18 3.35 2.66 -11.05
C LEU A 18 1.87 2.89 -11.33
N LYS A 19 1.32 2.12 -12.26
CA LYS A 19 -0.12 2.12 -12.54
C LYS A 19 -0.86 1.63 -11.27
N PRO A 20 -1.82 2.42 -10.74
CA PRO A 20 -2.64 1.96 -9.63
C PRO A 20 -3.48 0.77 -10.07
N ILE A 21 -3.69 -0.17 -9.15
CA ILE A 21 -4.63 -1.29 -9.32
C ILE A 21 -5.94 -0.94 -8.63
N SER A 22 -7.05 -1.37 -9.22
CA SER A 22 -8.37 -1.10 -8.65
C SER A 22 -8.70 -2.04 -7.50
N SER A 23 -9.30 -1.51 -6.44
CA SER A 23 -9.67 -2.33 -5.29
C SER A 23 -10.85 -3.25 -5.58
N GLU A 24 -10.70 -4.53 -5.26
CA GLU A 24 -11.75 -5.55 -5.24
C GLU A 24 -12.38 -5.71 -3.84
N TYR A 25 -11.89 -4.97 -2.84
CA TYR A 25 -12.40 -5.03 -1.46
C TYR A 25 -13.54 -4.03 -1.23
N ASP A 26 -14.45 -4.41 -0.36
CA ASP A 26 -15.40 -3.48 0.24
C ASP A 26 -14.77 -2.93 1.50
N PHE A 27 -14.50 -1.64 1.44
CA PHE A 27 -13.87 -0.86 2.49
C PHE A 27 -14.89 -0.66 3.61
N VAL A 28 -14.47 -0.86 4.86
CA VAL A 28 -15.32 -0.51 6.00
C VAL A 28 -15.29 1.01 6.12
N PRO A 29 -16.36 1.73 5.77
CA PRO A 29 -16.37 3.19 5.90
C PRO A 29 -16.16 3.51 7.38
N THR A 30 -15.00 4.07 7.69
CA THR A 30 -14.60 4.35 9.08
C THR A 30 -14.00 5.75 9.10
N ASN A 31 -14.62 6.66 9.85
CA ASN A 31 -14.03 7.97 10.08
C ASN A 31 -12.75 7.80 10.92
N ILE A 32 -11.72 8.59 10.63
CA ILE A 32 -10.45 8.53 11.36
C ILE A 32 -10.64 8.79 12.86
N ASP A 33 -11.61 9.64 13.21
CA ASP A 33 -11.96 10.00 14.59
C ASP A 33 -12.53 8.80 15.39
N GLU A 34 -13.01 7.76 14.71
CA GLU A 34 -13.58 6.56 15.31
C GLU A 34 -12.55 5.42 15.50
N ILE A 35 -11.31 5.63 15.00
CA ILE A 35 -10.27 4.61 15.01
C ILE A 35 -9.36 4.83 16.22
N ASN A 36 -9.43 3.88 17.15
CA ASN A 36 -8.47 3.72 18.24
C ASN A 36 -8.07 2.24 18.36
N LEU A 37 -7.04 1.93 19.14
CA LEU A 37 -6.57 0.54 19.25
C LEU A 37 -7.60 -0.42 19.87
N SER A 38 -8.54 0.08 20.66
CA SER A 38 -9.62 -0.73 21.24
C SER A 38 -10.75 -1.01 20.24
N SER A 39 -10.90 -0.20 19.19
CA SER A 39 -11.86 -0.45 18.12
C SER A 39 -11.35 -1.41 17.03
N LEU A 40 -10.09 -1.87 17.13
CA LEU A 40 -9.43 -2.83 16.24
C LEU A 40 -9.24 -4.20 16.93
N GLY A 41 -8.97 -5.23 16.12
CA GLY A 41 -8.85 -6.62 16.56
C GLY A 41 -10.08 -7.45 16.18
N ASN A 42 -10.08 -8.73 16.54
CA ASN A 42 -11.14 -9.68 16.18
C ASN A 42 -11.50 -9.64 14.69
N GLY A 43 -10.47 -9.58 13.85
CA GLY A 43 -10.61 -9.48 12.40
C GLY A 43 -10.65 -8.06 11.84
N LYS A 44 -10.98 -7.02 12.63
CA LYS A 44 -10.91 -5.63 12.17
C LYS A 44 -9.47 -5.13 12.21
N VAL A 45 -8.82 -5.10 11.07
CA VAL A 45 -7.38 -4.80 10.95
C VAL A 45 -7.17 -3.53 10.14
N LEU A 46 -6.38 -2.62 10.69
CA LEU A 46 -5.90 -1.42 10.00
C LEU A 46 -4.60 -1.74 9.25
N ILE A 47 -4.56 -1.40 7.97
CA ILE A 47 -3.35 -1.49 7.13
C ILE A 47 -2.98 -0.07 6.71
N TYR A 48 -1.72 0.33 6.91
CA TYR A 48 -1.26 1.67 6.54
C TYR A 48 0.10 1.66 5.86
N ASN A 49 0.34 2.64 5.00
CA ASN A 49 1.64 2.87 4.40
C ASN A 49 2.54 3.70 5.34
N GLY A 50 3.60 3.06 5.84
CA GLY A 50 4.56 3.62 6.79
C GLY A 50 5.73 4.38 6.16
N ALA A 51 5.73 4.62 4.85
CA ALA A 51 6.78 5.40 4.19
C ALA A 51 6.93 6.80 4.82
N ASP A 52 8.14 7.12 5.28
CA ASP A 52 8.46 8.39 5.90
C ASP A 52 8.64 9.52 4.86
N ILE A 53 8.67 10.77 5.32
CA ILE A 53 8.80 12.01 4.55
C ILE A 53 10.03 11.98 3.63
N LEU A 54 11.09 11.26 4.00
CA LEU A 54 12.29 11.08 3.19
C LEU A 54 12.00 10.44 1.81
N HIS A 55 10.96 9.62 1.67
CA HIS A 55 10.54 9.00 0.41
C HIS A 55 9.53 9.85 -0.39
N LYS A 56 9.34 11.13 -0.05
CA LYS A 56 8.36 12.00 -0.75
C LYS A 56 8.89 12.67 -2.01
N VAL A 57 10.21 12.72 -2.20
CA VAL A 57 10.82 13.58 -3.22
C VAL A 57 10.57 13.07 -4.65
N ASP A 58 10.24 11.79 -4.82
CA ASP A 58 10.21 11.12 -6.13
C ASP A 58 8.91 10.33 -6.42
N ASN A 59 7.89 10.41 -5.55
CA ASN A 59 6.60 9.73 -5.75
C ASN A 59 6.67 8.18 -5.79
N THR A 60 7.81 7.56 -5.42
CA THR A 60 8.07 6.11 -5.50
C THR A 60 7.48 5.33 -4.32
N ALA A 61 7.11 6.04 -3.24
CA ALA A 61 6.63 5.43 -2.01
C ALA A 61 5.21 4.82 -2.05
N ARG A 62 4.59 4.71 -3.23
CA ARG A 62 3.25 4.15 -3.40
C ARG A 62 3.32 2.63 -3.52
N LEU A 63 2.43 1.94 -2.82
CA LEU A 63 2.38 0.48 -2.83
C LEU A 63 1.10 -0.02 -3.47
N ASN A 64 1.20 -0.78 -4.55
CA ASN A 64 0.12 -1.67 -4.98
C ASN A 64 0.12 -2.90 -4.07
N VAL A 65 -1.06 -3.28 -3.57
CA VAL A 65 -1.23 -4.36 -2.59
C VAL A 65 -2.24 -5.37 -3.11
N LEU A 66 -1.87 -6.64 -3.10
CA LEU A 66 -2.78 -7.76 -3.27
C LEU A 66 -2.73 -8.64 -2.03
N ILE A 67 -3.89 -9.13 -1.61
CA ILE A 67 -4.05 -10.03 -0.47
C ILE A 67 -4.74 -11.29 -0.98
N ASN A 68 -4.11 -12.46 -0.85
CA ASN A 68 -4.59 -13.72 -1.44
C ASN A 68 -4.97 -13.57 -2.92
N ASN A 69 -4.11 -12.85 -3.67
CA ASN A 69 -4.29 -12.55 -5.08
C ASN A 69 -5.50 -11.65 -5.42
N LYS A 70 -6.19 -11.10 -4.42
CA LYS A 70 -7.24 -10.10 -4.57
C LYS A 70 -6.67 -8.69 -4.38
N ALA A 71 -6.93 -7.78 -5.31
CA ALA A 71 -6.42 -6.42 -5.27
C ALA A 71 -7.04 -5.61 -4.14
N LEU A 72 -6.23 -5.22 -3.16
CA LEU A 72 -6.61 -4.20 -2.19
C LEU A 72 -6.63 -2.80 -2.84
N GLY A 73 -5.74 -2.59 -3.80
CA GLY A 73 -5.57 -1.33 -4.51
C GLY A 73 -4.19 -0.73 -4.23
N GLN A 74 -4.05 0.57 -4.49
CA GLN A 74 -2.81 1.31 -4.22
C GLN A 74 -2.90 2.13 -2.93
N VAL A 75 -2.01 1.87 -1.97
CA VAL A 75 -1.88 2.61 -0.70
C VAL A 75 -0.74 3.61 -0.82
N ARG A 76 -1.04 4.92 -0.82
CA ARG A 76 -0.05 6.00 -0.86
C ARG A 76 0.53 6.27 0.53
N PRO A 77 1.66 6.99 0.61
CA PRO A 77 2.18 7.46 1.90
C PRO A 77 1.10 8.21 2.68
N ARG A 78 0.97 7.89 3.98
CA ARG A 78 -0.06 8.42 4.89
C ARG A 78 -1.50 8.02 4.54
N GLU A 79 -1.71 7.04 3.66
CA GLU A 79 -3.03 6.42 3.53
C GLU A 79 -3.13 5.18 4.43
N TYR A 80 -4.35 4.91 4.88
CA TYR A 80 -4.70 3.70 5.60
C TYR A 80 -6.05 3.15 5.11
N VAL A 81 -6.30 1.88 5.38
CA VAL A 81 -7.57 1.21 5.13
C VAL A 81 -7.86 0.27 6.28
N VAL A 82 -9.15 0.05 6.56
CA VAL A 82 -9.60 -0.94 7.55
C VAL A 82 -10.38 -2.02 6.84
N LEU A 83 -9.98 -3.27 7.06
CA LEU A 83 -10.63 -4.45 6.48
C LEU A 83 -11.02 -5.42 7.59
N ASN A 84 -12.03 -6.24 7.30
CA ASN A 84 -12.41 -7.36 8.14
C ASN A 84 -11.81 -8.66 7.60
N PHE A 85 -10.96 -9.30 8.40
CA PHE A 85 -10.34 -10.58 8.14
C PHE A 85 -11.02 -11.67 8.97
N LYS A 86 -11.04 -12.90 8.42
CA LYS A 86 -11.26 -14.09 9.24
C LYS A 86 -9.91 -14.53 9.81
N PRO A 87 -9.86 -15.23 10.94
CA PRO A 87 -8.61 -15.82 11.40
C PRO A 87 -8.02 -16.75 10.34
N GLY A 88 -6.72 -16.62 10.07
CA GLY A 88 -6.02 -17.46 9.09
C GLY A 88 -4.77 -16.85 8.48
N SER A 89 -4.21 -17.56 7.51
CA SER A 89 -3.00 -17.20 6.78
C SER A 89 -3.33 -16.40 5.51
N TYR A 90 -2.66 -15.28 5.32
CA TYR A 90 -2.87 -14.39 4.18
C TYR A 90 -1.54 -14.08 3.47
N SER A 91 -1.50 -14.25 2.15
CA SER A 91 -0.37 -13.82 1.30
C SER A 91 -0.58 -12.38 0.87
N PHE A 92 0.35 -11.51 1.26
CA PHE A 92 0.43 -10.11 0.85
C PHE A 92 1.49 -9.95 -0.22
N LYS A 93 1.08 -9.56 -1.43
CA LYS A 93 1.99 -9.16 -2.50
C LYS A 93 2.04 -7.64 -2.54
N LEU A 94 3.23 -7.10 -2.31
CA LEU A 94 3.51 -5.66 -2.32
C LEU A 94 4.34 -5.32 -3.55
N GLN A 95 3.99 -4.22 -4.20
CA GLN A 95 4.69 -3.72 -5.36
C GLN A 95 4.83 -2.20 -5.30
N HIS A 96 6.05 -1.71 -5.46
CA HIS A 96 6.32 -0.31 -5.77
C HIS A 96 7.22 -0.22 -7.02
N ILE A 97 7.25 0.96 -7.63
CA ILE A 97 8.20 1.27 -8.71
C ILE A 97 9.10 2.38 -8.20
N ASP A 98 10.39 2.07 -8.20
CA ASP A 98 11.48 3.04 -8.19
C ASP A 98 12.16 2.96 -9.58
N LEU A 99 13.47 3.20 -9.70
CA LEU A 99 14.25 2.96 -10.92
C LEU A 99 13.98 1.57 -11.55
N VAL A 100 13.55 0.59 -10.75
CA VAL A 100 13.05 -0.72 -11.20
C VAL A 100 11.77 -1.12 -10.45
N ASN A 101 11.10 -2.15 -10.97
CA ASN A 101 9.87 -2.71 -10.39
C ASN A 101 10.20 -3.65 -9.22
N MET A 102 9.91 -3.22 -8.00
CA MET A 102 10.18 -3.97 -6.78
C MET A 102 8.94 -4.72 -6.33
N ARG A 103 9.06 -6.04 -6.17
CA ARG A 103 7.96 -6.92 -5.74
C ARG A 103 8.42 -7.80 -4.58
N SER A 104 7.54 -8.01 -3.62
CA SER A 104 7.79 -8.91 -2.50
C SER A 104 6.50 -9.59 -2.05
N GLU A 105 6.59 -10.81 -1.56
CA GLU A 105 5.47 -11.56 -1.00
C GLU A 105 5.72 -11.84 0.49
N HIS A 106 4.69 -11.63 1.32
CA HIS A 106 4.74 -11.77 2.77
C HIS A 106 3.57 -12.64 3.22
N THR A 107 3.83 -13.70 3.96
CA THR A 107 2.75 -14.50 4.59
C THR A 107 2.48 -13.98 5.99
N VAL A 108 1.23 -13.64 6.28
CA VAL A 108 0.81 -13.02 7.54
C VAL A 108 -0.26 -13.90 8.18
N GLN A 109 -0.05 -14.31 9.42
CA GLN A 109 -1.11 -14.92 10.24
C GLN A 109 -1.92 -13.80 10.88
N VAL A 110 -3.22 -13.79 10.60
CA VAL A 110 -4.17 -12.86 11.22
C VAL A 110 -5.00 -13.65 12.23
N ASP A 111 -5.04 -13.16 13.46
CA ASP A 111 -5.82 -13.72 14.56
C ASP A 111 -6.65 -12.64 15.27
N GLY A 112 -7.30 -13.00 16.38
CA GLY A 112 -8.10 -12.05 17.16
C GLY A 112 -7.31 -10.90 17.77
N SER A 113 -6.00 -11.06 17.94
CA SER A 113 -5.10 -10.05 18.54
C SER A 113 -4.51 -9.09 17.51
N THR A 114 -4.56 -9.46 16.23
CA THR A 114 -4.01 -8.67 15.12
C THR A 114 -4.86 -7.42 14.90
N LYS A 115 -4.24 -6.24 15.03
CA LYS A 115 -4.92 -4.94 14.97
C LYS A 115 -4.38 -4.04 13.86
N VAL A 116 -3.05 -3.97 13.74
CA VAL A 116 -2.40 -3.00 12.85
C VAL A 116 -1.27 -3.67 12.07
N ILE A 117 -1.28 -3.48 10.76
CA ILE A 117 -0.23 -3.90 9.83
C ILE A 117 0.35 -2.66 9.15
N ARG A 118 1.66 -2.48 9.31
CA ARG A 118 2.45 -1.50 8.58
C ARG A 118 2.98 -2.14 7.30
N ILE A 119 2.78 -1.48 6.17
CA ILE A 119 3.45 -1.79 4.91
C ILE A 119 4.31 -0.61 4.48
N GLU A 120 5.49 -0.85 3.94
CA GLU A 120 6.36 0.24 3.46
C GLU A 120 7.30 -0.25 2.36
N PRO A 121 7.60 0.61 1.37
CA PRO A 121 8.70 0.35 0.45
C PRO A 121 10.03 0.54 1.19
N THR A 122 11.05 -0.20 0.77
CA THR A 122 12.45 0.00 1.14
C THR A 122 13.27 0.24 -0.12
N ILE A 123 14.55 0.59 0.01
CA ILE A 123 15.43 0.90 -1.14
C ILE A 123 15.51 -0.26 -2.15
N THR A 124 15.39 -1.51 -1.67
CA THR A 124 15.58 -2.71 -2.51
C THR A 124 14.40 -3.67 -2.51
N SER A 125 13.34 -3.41 -1.73
CA SER A 125 12.21 -4.33 -1.57
C SER A 125 11.00 -3.65 -0.91
N ASN A 126 10.09 -4.41 -0.32
CA ASN A 126 9.05 -3.90 0.56
C ASN A 126 9.08 -4.66 1.89
N LYS A 127 8.59 -4.00 2.93
CA LYS A 127 8.49 -4.55 4.27
C LYS A 127 7.03 -4.54 4.73
N LEU A 128 6.65 -5.61 5.41
CA LEU A 128 5.39 -5.74 6.13
C LEU A 128 5.69 -6.04 7.60
N THR A 129 5.01 -5.39 8.52
CA THR A 129 5.18 -5.63 9.97
C THR A 129 3.84 -5.52 10.68
N ILE A 130 3.49 -6.53 11.49
CA ILE A 130 2.37 -6.43 12.43
C ILE A 130 2.85 -5.60 13.62
N THR A 131 2.30 -4.40 13.80
CA THR A 131 2.72 -3.48 14.88
C THR A 131 1.76 -3.52 16.05
N ASN A 132 0.48 -3.75 15.81
CA ASN A 132 -0.60 -3.59 16.81
C ASN A 132 -0.61 -2.23 17.52
N GLU A 133 0.04 -1.24 16.92
CA GLU A 133 0.16 0.15 17.38
C GLU A 133 -0.19 1.07 16.20
N LEU A 134 -0.95 2.15 16.48
CA LEU A 134 -1.27 3.16 15.48
C LEU A 134 -0.02 3.94 15.06
N PRO A 135 0.07 4.41 13.80
CA PRO A 135 1.21 5.20 13.37
C PRO A 135 1.31 6.50 14.16
N LYS A 136 2.54 6.99 14.34
CA LYS A 136 2.77 8.32 14.93
C LYS A 136 2.07 9.39 14.09
N LYS A 137 1.43 10.35 14.76
CA LYS A 137 0.68 11.42 14.12
C LYS A 137 -0.45 10.89 13.21
N PHE A 138 -1.20 9.90 13.70
CA PHE A 138 -2.26 9.23 12.95
C PHE A 138 -3.32 10.20 12.43
N GLU A 139 -3.55 11.33 13.11
CA GLU A 139 -4.43 12.41 12.67
C GLU A 139 -4.06 13.01 11.30
N LYS A 140 -2.84 12.75 10.81
CA LYS A 140 -2.37 13.21 9.48
C LYS A 140 -2.56 12.17 8.37
N PHE A 141 -3.09 11.01 8.71
CA PHE A 141 -3.38 9.96 7.76
C PHE A 141 -4.77 10.20 7.14
N THR A 142 -4.96 9.69 5.94
CA THR A 142 -6.24 9.78 5.23
C THR A 142 -6.73 8.40 4.87
N TYR A 143 -8.04 8.20 4.95
CA TYR A 143 -8.65 6.96 4.49
C TYR A 143 -8.39 6.76 3.00
N MET A 144 -7.98 5.56 2.61
CA MET A 144 -7.74 5.21 1.21
C MET A 144 -9.05 5.26 0.43
N LEU A 145 -9.09 6.05 -0.64
CA LEU A 145 -10.22 6.08 -1.55
C LEU A 145 -10.16 4.90 -2.53
N LYS A 146 -11.31 4.30 -2.81
CA LYS A 146 -11.44 3.26 -3.84
C LYS A 146 -11.15 3.91 -5.20
N ARG A 147 -10.16 3.37 -5.90
CA ARG A 147 -9.71 3.72 -7.25
C ARG A 147 -9.18 2.44 -7.89
#